data_AF-A0A2E1JB32-F1
#
_entry.id   AF-A0A2E1JB32-F1
#
_cell.length_a   1.000
_cell.length_b   1.000
_cell.length_c   1.000
_cell.angle_alpha   90.00
_cell.angle_beta   90.00
_cell.angle_gamma   90.00
#
_symmetry.space_group_name_H-M   'P 1'
#
loop_
_entity.id
_entity.type
_entity.pdbx_description
1 polymer ?
#
loop_
_entity_poly.entity_id
_entity_poly.type
_entity_poly.pdbx_seq_one_letter_code
_entity_poly.pdbx_strand_id
1 'polypeptide(L)'
;MLVNAVRRRKVVGAYKAFLRSPDGKTVLKDLIKSTRLFSDTGIMDDDELRQLEGARNEVRRMIRLAHLSDDELDNMLEEPLINE
;
A
#
# COMPACT_ATOMS: atom_id res chain seq x y z
N MET A 1 20.91 -11.80 -17.27
CA MET A 1 19.99 -12.04 -16.12
C MET A 1 20.37 -11.26 -14.85
N LEU A 2 21.64 -11.14 -14.47
CA LEU A 2 22.09 -10.40 -13.26
C LEU A 2 21.71 -8.91 -13.20
N VAL A 3 21.77 -8.20 -14.34
CA VAL A 3 21.41 -6.76 -14.43
C VAL A 3 19.96 -6.49 -14.01
N ASN A 4 19.05 -7.39 -14.38
CA ASN A 4 17.63 -7.30 -14.01
C ASN A 4 17.41 -7.53 -12.52
N ALA A 5 18.19 -8.42 -11.89
CA ALA A 5 18.12 -8.67 -10.46
C ALA A 5 18.66 -7.48 -9.63
N VAL A 6 19.76 -6.87 -10.07
CA VAL A 6 20.34 -5.66 -9.43
C VAL A 6 19.39 -4.48 -9.57
N ARG A 7 18.79 -4.27 -10.75
CA ARG A 7 17.80 -3.22 -10.98
C ARG A 7 16.55 -3.42 -10.13
N ARG A 8 16.03 -4.65 -10.06
CA ARG A 8 14.90 -4.99 -9.19
C ARG A 8 15.21 -4.71 -7.72
N ARG A 9 16.43 -5.02 -7.25
CA ARG A 9 16.85 -4.76 -5.87
C ARG A 9 16.93 -3.27 -5.55
N LYS A 10 17.44 -2.45 -6.47
CA LYS A 10 17.46 -0.98 -6.33
C LYS A 10 16.05 -0.38 -6.28
N VAL A 11 15.17 -0.84 -7.16
CA VAL A 11 13.76 -0.40 -7.18
C VAL A 11 13.06 -0.77 -5.88
N VAL A 12 13.20 -2.01 -5.40
CA VAL A 12 12.64 -2.44 -4.11
C VAL A 12 13.20 -1.63 -2.94
N GLY A 13 14.51 -1.31 -2.96
CA GLY A 13 15.13 -0.46 -1.95
C GLY A 13 14.57 0.97 -1.94
N ALA A 14 14.33 1.55 -3.11
CA ALA A 14 13.73 2.88 -3.24
C ALA A 14 12.28 2.92 -2.74
N TYR A 15 11.46 1.91 -3.08
CA TYR A 15 10.10 1.78 -2.55
C TYR A 15 10.10 1.62 -1.03
N LYS A 16 11.00 0.79 -0.48
CA LYS A 16 11.15 0.64 0.98
C LYS A 16 11.50 1.97 1.66
N ALA A 17 12.43 2.73 1.09
CA ALA A 17 12.83 4.03 1.64
C ALA A 17 11.67 5.03 1.59
N PHE A 18 10.96 5.09 0.46
CA PHE A 18 9.80 5.95 0.27
C PHE A 18 8.67 5.61 1.26
N LEU A 19 8.24 4.35 1.33
CA LEU A 19 7.13 3.92 2.19
C LEU A 19 7.41 4.07 3.70
N ARG A 20 8.68 4.25 4.08
CA ARG A 20 9.09 4.54 5.47
C ARG A 20 9.19 6.03 5.78
N SER A 21 9.22 6.89 4.76
CA SER A 21 9.17 8.35 4.93
C SER A 21 7.76 8.80 5.37
N PRO A 22 7.63 9.97 6.03
CA PRO A 22 6.32 10.53 6.39
C PRO A 22 5.37 10.63 5.19
N ASP A 23 5.83 11.19 4.07
CA ASP A 23 5.03 11.34 2.86
C ASP A 23 4.59 10.00 2.28
N GLY A 24 5.50 9.01 2.25
CA GLY A 24 5.16 7.67 1.76
C GLY A 24 4.20 6.92 2.67
N LYS A 25 4.22 7.19 3.99
CA LYS A 25 3.21 6.67 4.93
C LYS A 25 1.84 7.28 4.65
N THR A 26 1.76 8.59 4.41
CA THR A 26 0.52 9.28 4.03
C THR A 26 -0.05 8.73 2.73
N VAL A 27 0.78 8.61 1.68
CA VAL A 27 0.36 8.03 0.39
C VAL A 27 -0.11 6.58 0.56
N LEU A 28 0.60 5.77 1.34
CA LEU A 28 0.20 4.39 1.59
C LEU A 28 -1.15 4.29 2.31
N LYS A 29 -1.39 5.17 3.29
CA LYS A 29 -2.65 5.26 4.02
C LYS A 29 -3.82 5.64 3.09
N ASP A 30 -3.63 6.63 2.23
CA ASP A 30 -4.65 7.05 1.26
C ASP A 30 -4.97 5.96 0.24
N LEU A 31 -3.95 5.19 -0.17
CA LEU A 31 -4.13 4.02 -1.02
C LEU A 31 -4.89 2.90 -0.32
N ILE A 32 -4.61 2.62 0.95
CA ILE A 32 -5.36 1.63 1.73
C ILE A 32 -6.84 2.02 1.84
N LYS A 33 -7.13 3.31 2.11
CA LYS A 33 -8.50 3.84 2.22
C LYS A 33 -9.25 3.79 0.89
N SER A 34 -8.64 4.28 -0.19
CA SER A 34 -9.26 4.31 -1.52
C SER A 34 -9.51 2.92 -2.11
N THR A 35 -8.63 1.96 -1.82
CA THR A 35 -8.78 0.56 -2.28
C THR A 35 -9.70 -0.28 -1.41
N ARG A 36 -10.29 0.30 -0.36
CA ARG A 36 -11.24 -0.41 0.51
C ARG A 36 -10.65 -1.71 1.07
N LEU A 37 -9.33 -1.71 1.33
CA LEU A 37 -8.57 -2.92 1.66
C LEU A 37 -9.10 -3.66 2.90
N PHE A 38 -9.75 -2.91 3.80
CA PHE A 38 -10.28 -3.34 5.08
C PHE A 38 -11.75 -2.94 5.31
N SER A 39 -12.44 -2.39 4.31
CA SER A 39 -13.86 -2.11 4.47
C SER A 39 -14.66 -3.35 4.12
N ASP A 40 -15.44 -3.85 5.08
CA ASP A 40 -16.60 -4.67 4.75
C ASP A 40 -17.55 -3.82 3.92
N THR A 41 -17.96 -4.28 2.72
CA THR A 41 -19.37 -4.25 2.26
C THR A 41 -19.53 -4.39 0.75
N GLY A 42 -20.65 -5.02 0.38
CA GLY A 42 -21.58 -4.50 -0.61
C GLY A 42 -21.77 -5.33 -1.88
N ILE A 43 -22.97 -5.24 -2.45
CA ILE A 43 -23.21 -5.65 -3.85
C ILE A 43 -22.55 -4.57 -4.73
N MET A 44 -21.53 -4.96 -5.48
CA MET A 44 -20.79 -4.12 -6.43
C MET A 44 -20.96 -4.67 -7.84
N ASP A 45 -20.78 -3.82 -8.84
CA ASP A 45 -20.69 -4.24 -10.24
C ASP A 45 -19.37 -5.00 -10.49
N ASP A 46 -19.38 -5.99 -11.39
CA ASP A 46 -18.28 -6.94 -11.58
C ASP A 46 -16.97 -6.25 -12.04
N ASP A 47 -17.09 -5.18 -12.84
CA ASP A 47 -15.94 -4.43 -13.34
C ASP A 47 -15.34 -3.53 -12.25
N GLU A 48 -16.17 -2.93 -11.40
CA GLU A 48 -15.72 -2.16 -10.24
C GLU A 48 -15.01 -3.08 -9.23
N LEU A 49 -15.56 -4.27 -8.99
CA LEU A 49 -14.95 -5.28 -8.12
C LEU A 49 -13.56 -5.69 -8.63
N ARG A 50 -13.42 -5.99 -9.93
CA ARG A 50 -12.12 -6.39 -10.52
C ARG A 50 -11.06 -5.30 -10.40
N GLN A 51 -11.44 -4.04 -10.62
CA GLN A 51 -10.52 -2.92 -10.47
C GLN A 51 -10.05 -2.77 -9.01
N LEU A 52 -10.99 -2.87 -8.06
CA LEU A 52 -10.69 -2.82 -6.63
C LEU A 52 -9.83 -4.00 -6.17
N GLU A 53 -10.07 -5.20 -6.67
CA GLU A 53 -9.23 -6.37 -6.37
C GLU A 53 -7.80 -6.21 -6.89
N GLY A 54 -7.64 -5.69 -8.10
CA GLY A 54 -6.33 -5.37 -8.68
C GLY A 54 -5.57 -4.36 -7.82
N ALA A 55 -6.23 -3.27 -7.45
CA ALA A 55 -5.65 -2.23 -6.61
C ALA A 55 -5.33 -2.75 -5.19
N ARG A 56 -6.21 -3.55 -4.59
CA ARG A 56 -5.98 -4.23 -3.30
C ARG A 56 -4.75 -5.12 -3.32
N ASN A 57 -4.58 -5.90 -4.39
CA ASN A 57 -3.43 -6.79 -4.52
C ASN A 57 -2.11 -6.01 -4.60
N GLU A 58 -2.10 -4.86 -5.29
CA GLU A 58 -0.91 -4.02 -5.39
C GLU A 58 -0.60 -3.33 -4.06
N VAL A 59 -1.61 -2.85 -3.32
CA VAL A 59 -1.41 -2.28 -1.98
C VAL A 59 -0.88 -3.33 -0.99
N ARG A 60 -1.44 -4.56 -0.98
CA ARG A 60 -0.91 -5.68 -0.18
C ARG A 60 0.53 -6.05 -0.55
N ARG A 61 0.92 -5.83 -1.81
CA ARG A 61 2.29 -6.05 -2.26
C ARG A 61 3.22 -4.96 -1.75
N MET A 62 2.80 -3.69 -1.76
CA MET A 62 3.55 -2.58 -1.19
C MET A 62 3.77 -2.75 0.33
N ILE A 63 2.74 -3.15 1.06
CA ILE A 63 2.83 -3.48 2.50
C ILE A 63 3.90 -4.56 2.74
N ARG A 64 3.82 -5.68 2.01
CA ARG A 64 4.79 -6.78 2.09
C ARG A 64 6.21 -6.34 1.74
N LEU A 65 6.35 -5.43 0.77
CA LEU A 65 7.64 -4.85 0.41
C LEU A 65 8.17 -3.92 1.50
N ALA A 66 7.33 -3.18 2.20
CA ALA A 66 7.74 -2.29 3.28
C ALA A 66 8.13 -3.04 4.57
N HIS A 67 7.75 -4.32 4.69
CA HIS A 67 7.84 -5.13 5.92
C HIS A 67 7.10 -4.49 7.10
N LEU A 68 5.92 -3.93 6.83
CA LEU A 68 5.06 -3.41 7.90
C LEU A 68 4.37 -4.57 8.60
N SER A 69 4.31 -4.53 9.93
CA SER A 69 3.44 -5.43 10.72
C SER A 69 1.99 -4.97 10.66
N ASP A 70 1.07 -5.87 11.04
CA ASP A 70 -0.35 -5.53 11.18
C ASP A 70 -0.55 -4.42 12.22
N ASP A 71 0.20 -4.43 13.33
CA ASP A 71 0.17 -3.35 14.33
C ASP A 71 0.64 -2.00 13.77
N GLU A 72 1.69 -1.98 12.93
CA GLU A 72 2.16 -0.74 12.29
C GLU A 72 1.14 -0.19 11.29
N LEU A 73 0.41 -1.08 10.62
CA LEU A 73 -0.70 -0.73 9.73
C LEU A 73 -1.86 -0.12 10.50
N ASP A 74 -2.27 -0.73 11.61
CA ASP A 74 -3.37 -0.25 12.43
C ASP A 74 -3.07 1.13 13.01
N ASN A 75 -1.85 1.34 13.54
CA ASN A 75 -1.40 2.66 13.98
C ASN A 75 -1.43 3.71 12.85
N MET A 76 -0.99 3.34 11.63
CA MET A 76 -1.06 4.22 10.48
C MET A 76 -2.50 4.57 10.08
N LEU A 77 -3.47 3.70 10.33
CA LEU A 77 -4.88 3.93 10.00
C LEU A 77 -5.59 4.76 11.06
N GLU A 78 -5.23 4.62 12.33
CA GLU A 78 -5.80 5.32 13.47
C GLU A 78 -5.31 6.77 13.64
N GLU A 79 -4.10 7.10 13.18
CA GLU A 79 -3.58 8.47 13.29
C GLU A 79 -4.48 9.47 12.51
N PRO A 80 -4.92 10.60 13.10
CA PRO A 80 -5.58 11.64 12.32
C PRO A 80 -4.59 12.23 11.31
N LEU A 81 -5.03 12.49 10.07
CA LEU A 81 -4.23 13.25 9.10
C LEU A 81 -4.04 14.66 9.68
N ILE A 82 -2.82 14.97 10.11
CA ILE A 82 -2.44 16.34 10.46
C ILE A 82 -2.35 17.07 9.12
N ASN A 83 -3.45 17.73 8.74
CA ASN A 83 -3.46 18.66 7.62
C ASN A 83 -2.77 19.94 8.11
N GLU A 84 -1.60 20.26 7.55
CA GLU A 84 -1.06 21.63 7.53
C GLU A 84 -1.64 22.40 6.34
#